data_AF-A0A268RFV5-F1
#
_entry.id   AF-A0A268RFV5-F1
#
_cell.length_a   1.000
_cell.length_b   1.000
_cell.length_c   1.000
_cell.angle_alpha   90.00
_cell.angle_beta   90.00
_cell.angle_gamma   90.00
#
_symmetry.space_group_name_H-M   'P 1'
#
loop_
_entity.id
_entity.type
_entity.pdbx_description
1 polymer ?
#
loop_
_entity_poly.entity_id
_entity_poly.type
_entity_poly.pdbx_seq_one_letter_code
_entity_poly.pdbx_strand_id
1 'polypeptide(L)'
;PRATKSLEENPFILTFYDFPQAIWRSIYSTNLIESFNKQLKKYSKRKEQFPNEPSIERFLVSQFEPYNQKFSTRCHLGFDLARAELVSMFERRK
;
A
#
# COMPACT_ATOMS: atom_id res chain seq x y z
N PRO A 1 -14.09 -1.75 -24.56
CA PRO A 1 -14.60 -1.10 -23.32
C PRO A 1 -13.55 -0.11 -22.80
N ARG A 2 -13.92 0.96 -22.09
CA ARG A 2 -12.94 1.95 -21.59
C ARG A 2 -11.88 1.31 -20.67
N ALA A 3 -12.27 0.31 -19.89
CA ALA A 3 -11.38 -0.41 -18.97
C ALA A 3 -10.30 -1.25 -19.66
N THR A 4 -10.56 -1.84 -20.84
CA THR A 4 -9.55 -2.64 -21.56
C THR A 4 -8.47 -1.74 -22.15
N LYS A 5 -8.85 -0.57 -22.68
CA LYS A 5 -7.91 0.42 -23.20
C LYS A 5 -6.91 0.89 -22.14
N SER A 6 -7.40 1.27 -20.94
CA SER A 6 -6.50 1.71 -19.86
C SER A 6 -5.58 0.61 -19.33
N LEU A 7 -5.96 -0.66 -19.48
CA LEU A 7 -5.10 -1.79 -19.14
C LEU A 7 -4.02 -2.01 -20.22
N GLU A 8 -4.41 -1.95 -21.50
CA GLU A 8 -3.51 -2.09 -22.64
C GLU A 8 -2.48 -0.95 -22.71
N GLU A 9 -2.86 0.27 -22.31
CA GLU A 9 -2.01 1.46 -22.30
C GLU A 9 -0.97 1.47 -21.15
N ASN A 10 -1.12 0.62 -20.13
CA ASN A 10 -0.22 0.62 -18.97
C ASN A 10 0.77 -0.57 -19.02
N PRO A 11 2.01 -0.36 -19.48
CA PRO A 11 3.00 -1.44 -19.58
C PRO A 11 3.48 -1.97 -18.23
N PHE A 12 3.19 -1.27 -17.12
CA PHE A 12 3.75 -1.58 -15.80
C PHE A 12 2.94 -2.57 -14.98
N ILE A 13 1.75 -2.99 -15.45
CA ILE A 13 0.81 -3.84 -14.70
C ILE A 13 1.43 -5.18 -14.30
N LEU A 14 2.33 -5.72 -15.13
CA LEU A 14 2.93 -7.04 -14.95
C LEU A 14 4.35 -6.97 -14.35
N THR A 15 4.84 -5.80 -13.97
CA THR A 15 6.19 -5.65 -13.39
C THR A 15 6.37 -6.39 -12.07
N PHE A 16 5.28 -6.76 -11.39
CA PHE A 16 5.35 -7.55 -10.17
C PHE A 16 5.88 -8.98 -10.41
N TYR A 17 5.82 -9.51 -11.64
CA TYR A 17 6.39 -10.81 -12.00
C TYR A 17 7.92 -10.82 -11.92
N ASP A 18 8.57 -9.66 -11.98
CA ASP A 18 10.02 -9.52 -11.86
C ASP A 18 10.51 -9.70 -10.41
N PHE A 19 9.59 -9.84 -9.45
CA PHE A 19 9.88 -10.03 -8.04
C PHE A 19 9.67 -11.49 -7.59
N PRO A 20 10.19 -11.88 -6.41
CA PRO A 20 10.04 -13.24 -5.91
C PRO A 20 8.57 -13.65 -5.78
N GLN A 21 8.24 -14.88 -6.23
CA GLN A 21 6.86 -15.38 -6.23
C GLN A 21 6.21 -15.33 -4.83
N ALA A 22 7.01 -15.48 -3.77
CA ALA A 22 6.55 -15.40 -2.40
C ALA A 22 5.81 -14.08 -2.09
N ILE A 23 6.19 -12.95 -2.70
CA ILE A 23 5.56 -11.64 -2.43
C ILE A 23 4.44 -11.27 -3.39
N TRP A 24 4.20 -12.02 -4.47
CA TRP A 24 3.16 -11.69 -5.46
C TRP A 24 1.79 -11.49 -4.81
N ARG A 25 1.40 -12.39 -3.89
CA ARG A 25 0.14 -12.31 -3.14
C ARG A 25 -0.05 -10.99 -2.40
N SER A 26 1.05 -10.40 -1.95
CA SER A 26 1.05 -9.13 -1.25
C SER A 26 0.97 -7.94 -2.20
N ILE A 27 1.50 -8.07 -3.43
CA ILE A 27 1.50 -7.02 -4.44
C ILE A 27 0.18 -6.96 -5.21
N TYR A 28 -0.34 -8.11 -5.68
CA TYR A 28 -1.56 -8.12 -6.49
C TYR A 28 -2.84 -7.95 -5.66
N SER A 29 -2.76 -8.14 -4.34
CA SER A 29 -3.90 -7.98 -3.44
C SER A 29 -4.12 -6.52 -3.07
N THR A 30 -5.36 -6.05 -3.16
CA THR A 30 -5.73 -4.71 -2.71
C THR A 30 -6.10 -4.64 -1.23
N ASN A 31 -6.09 -5.77 -0.51
CA ASN A 31 -6.60 -5.87 0.87
C ASN A 31 -5.94 -4.89 1.84
N LEU A 32 -4.62 -4.67 1.73
CA LEU A 32 -3.90 -3.77 2.61
C LEU A 32 -4.40 -2.33 2.46
N ILE A 33 -4.44 -1.84 1.23
CA ILE A 33 -4.86 -0.49 0.89
C ILE A 33 -6.35 -0.31 1.15
N GLU A 34 -7.19 -1.28 0.77
CA GLU A 34 -8.65 -1.21 0.97
C GLU A 34 -9.04 -1.28 2.45
N SER A 35 -8.39 -2.14 3.24
CA SER A 35 -8.64 -2.21 4.69
C SER A 35 -8.32 -0.89 5.38
N PHE A 36 -7.18 -0.29 5.01
CA PHE A 36 -6.78 1.02 5.51
C PHE A 36 -7.74 2.13 5.06
N ASN A 37 -8.06 2.20 3.76
CA ASN A 37 -9.00 3.16 3.19
C ASN A 37 -10.38 3.04 3.84
N LYS A 38 -10.84 1.83 4.14
CA LYS A 38 -12.11 1.59 4.84
C LYS A 38 -12.11 2.20 6.24
N GLN A 39 -11.03 2.01 7.01
CA GLN A 39 -10.88 2.65 8.32
C GLN A 39 -10.84 4.17 8.20
N LEU A 40 -10.03 4.70 7.28
CA LEU A 40 -9.88 6.14 7.07
C LEU A 40 -11.22 6.79 6.69
N LYS A 41 -11.96 6.20 5.74
CA LYS A 41 -13.30 6.64 5.35
C LYS A 41 -14.28 6.62 6.53
N LYS A 42 -14.21 5.62 7.41
CA LYS A 42 -15.06 5.53 8.60
C LYS A 42 -14.80 6.70 9.56
N TYR A 43 -13.54 7.04 9.82
CA TYR A 43 -13.19 8.15 10.70
C TYR A 43 -13.48 9.51 10.07
N SER A 44 -13.19 9.65 8.78
CA SER A 44 -13.48 10.87 8.03
C SER A 44 -14.99 11.16 7.99
N LYS A 45 -15.85 10.15 7.77
CA LYS A 45 -17.31 10.32 7.81
C LYS A 45 -17.87 10.80 9.15
N ARG A 46 -17.14 10.61 10.27
CA ARG A 46 -17.54 11.14 11.59
C ARG A 46 -17.21 12.63 11.73
N LYS A 47 -16.35 13.16 10.87
CA LYS A 47 -16.05 14.58 10.77
C LYS A 47 -16.90 15.15 9.64
N GLU A 48 -17.94 15.88 10.00
CA GLU A 48 -18.86 16.47 9.04
C GLU A 48 -18.18 17.55 8.18
N GLN A 49 -17.29 18.35 8.78
CA GLN A 49 -16.49 19.37 8.10
C GLN A 49 -15.10 19.53 8.74
N PHE A 50 -14.15 20.00 7.93
CA PHE A 50 -12.83 20.44 8.36
C PHE A 50 -12.72 21.96 8.25
N PRO A 51 -12.24 22.67 9.28
CA PRO A 51 -12.20 24.14 9.28
C PRO A 51 -11.22 24.75 8.26
N ASN A 52 -10.15 24.04 7.89
CA ASN A 52 -9.17 24.44 6.87
C ASN A 52 -8.31 23.25 6.40
N GLU A 53 -7.54 23.43 5.34
CA GLU A 53 -6.65 22.38 4.80
C GLU A 53 -5.64 21.83 5.82
N PRO A 54 -4.94 22.66 6.64
CA PRO A 54 -4.05 22.14 7.68
C PRO A 54 -4.74 21.25 8.72
N SER A 55 -6.03 21.44 8.96
CA SER A 55 -6.79 20.58 9.87
C SER A 55 -7.03 19.18 9.30
N ILE A 56 -7.08 19.05 7.96
CA ILE A 56 -7.16 17.76 7.26
C ILE A 56 -5.86 17.01 7.43
N GLU A 57 -4.72 17.67 7.21
CA GLU A 57 -3.40 17.05 7.38
C GLU A 57 -3.19 16.53 8.81
N ARG A 58 -3.48 17.36 9.82
CA ARG A 58 -3.41 16.94 11.23
C ARG A 58 -4.32 15.75 11.52
N PHE A 59 -5.51 15.73 10.94
CA PHE A 59 -6.41 14.59 11.06
C PHE A 59 -5.81 13.33 10.42
N LEU A 60 -5.28 13.41 9.20
CA LEU A 60 -4.65 12.27 8.53
C LEU A 60 -3.46 11.72 9.34
N VAL A 61 -2.55 12.59 9.78
CA VAL A 61 -1.41 12.20 10.64
C VAL A 61 -1.90 11.50 11.91
N SER A 62 -2.96 12.01 12.56
CA SER A 62 -3.53 11.36 13.75
C SER A 62 -4.09 9.95 13.49
N GLN A 63 -4.49 9.64 12.25
CA GLN A 63 -4.94 8.31 11.86
C GLN A 63 -3.76 7.40 11.46
N PHE A 64 -2.71 7.99 10.87
CA PHE A 64 -1.55 7.25 10.38
C PHE A 64 -0.67 6.76 11.53
N GLU A 65 -0.46 7.58 12.56
CA GLU A 65 0.38 7.25 13.71
C GLU A 65 0.00 5.92 14.39
N PRO A 66 -1.24 5.71 14.86
CA PRO A 66 -1.60 4.44 15.50
C PRO A 66 -1.59 3.25 14.53
N TYR A 67 -1.86 3.49 13.24
CA TYR A 67 -1.75 2.46 12.22
C TYR A 67 -0.29 2.02 12.06
N ASN A 68 0.62 2.97 11.84
CA ASN A 68 2.05 2.70 11.68
C ASN A 68 2.61 2.02 12.92
N GLN A 69 2.28 2.49 14.13
CA GLN A 69 2.73 1.87 15.37
C GLN A 69 2.27 0.41 15.48
N LYS A 70 1.01 0.12 15.16
CA LYS A 70 0.44 -1.23 15.20
C LYS A 70 1.10 -2.21 14.23
N PHE A 71 1.54 -1.72 13.07
CA PHE A 71 2.13 -2.53 12.02
C PHE A 71 3.67 -2.44 11.95
N SER A 72 4.31 -1.64 12.80
CA SER A 72 5.75 -1.34 12.77
C SER A 72 6.65 -2.58 12.85
N THR A 73 6.26 -3.58 13.63
CA THR A 73 7.02 -4.82 13.85
C THR A 73 6.57 -5.98 12.97
N ARG A 74 5.60 -5.76 12.08
CA ARG A 74 4.99 -6.83 11.27
C ARG A 74 5.66 -6.91 9.91
N CYS A 75 6.09 -8.10 9.54
CA CYS A 75 6.46 -8.43 8.16
C CYS A 75 5.22 -8.97 7.43
N HIS A 76 4.93 -8.45 6.25
CA HIS A 76 3.79 -8.92 5.46
C HIS A 76 4.09 -10.28 4.80
N LEU A 77 3.03 -11.00 4.42
CA LEU A 77 3.12 -12.33 3.82
C LEU A 77 4.16 -12.40 2.70
N GLY A 78 5.06 -13.39 2.80
CA GLY A 78 6.07 -13.69 1.79
C GLY A 78 7.30 -12.80 1.81
N PHE A 79 7.26 -11.62 2.43
CA PHE A 79 8.41 -10.71 2.46
C PHE A 79 9.55 -11.25 3.31
N ASP A 80 9.25 -11.96 4.40
CA ASP A 80 10.28 -12.58 5.24
C ASP A 80 11.00 -13.71 4.49
N LEU A 81 10.24 -14.52 3.73
CA LEU A 81 10.78 -15.58 2.89
C LEU A 81 11.63 -15.02 1.73
N ALA A 82 11.19 -13.93 1.12
CA ALA A 82 11.86 -13.30 -0.01
C ALA A 82 13.02 -12.38 0.40
N ARG A 83 13.31 -12.23 1.69
CA ARG A 83 14.24 -11.21 2.21
C ARG A 83 15.63 -11.27 1.57
N ALA A 84 16.22 -12.45 1.50
CA ALA A 84 17.57 -12.62 0.94
C ALA A 84 17.63 -12.28 -0.57
N GLU A 85 16.63 -12.73 -1.33
CA GLU A 85 16.54 -12.47 -2.77
C GLU A 85 16.33 -10.98 -3.05
N LEU A 86 15.43 -10.33 -2.30
CA LEU A 86 15.20 -8.89 -2.40
C LEU A 86 16.45 -8.08 -2.10
N VAL A 87 17.22 -8.45 -1.07
CA VAL A 87 18.51 -7.78 -0.75
C VAL A 87 19.48 -7.91 -1.94
N SER A 88 19.63 -9.11 -2.50
CA SER A 88 20.46 -9.32 -3.71
C SER A 88 19.99 -8.49 -4.91
N MET A 89 18.67 -8.35 -5.10
CA MET A 89 18.12 -7.49 -6.16
C MET A 89 18.47 -6.02 -5.96
N PHE A 90 18.48 -5.52 -4.72
CA PHE A 90 18.88 -4.14 -4.41
C PHE A 90 20.39 -3.91 -4.60
N GLU A 91 21.22 -4.87 -4.22
CA GLU A 91 22.67 -4.79 -4.42
C GLU A 91 23.05 -4.76 -5.89
N ARG A 92 22.36 -5.54 -6.74
CA ARG A 92 22.56 -5.52 -8.20
C ARG A 92 22.16 -4.21 -8.89
N ARG A 93 21.40 -3.34 -8.21
CA ARG A 93 20.98 -2.03 -8.73
C ARG A 93 21.88 -0.89 -8.27
N LYS A 94 22.77 -1.12 -7.30
CA LYS A 94 23.83 -0.17 -6.93
C LYS A 94 24.99 -0.28 -7.90
#